data_AF-A0A9E1HVM3-F1
#
_entry.id   AF-A0A9E1HVM3-F1
#
_cell.length_a   1.000
_cell.length_b   1.000
_cell.length_c   1.000
_cell.angle_alpha   90.00
_cell.angle_beta   90.00
_cell.angle_gamma   90.00
#
_symmetry.space_group_name_H-M   'P 1'
#
loop_
_entity.id
_entity.type
_entity.pdbx_description
1 polymer ?
#
loop_
_entity_poly.entity_id
_entity_poly.type
_entity_poly.pdbx_seq_one_letter_code
_entity_poly.pdbx_strand_id
1 'polypeptide(L)'
;MPMRPHRIISKSTERPHSPKTPSSPAAYHTLRTLMNDLDAKPCDFDRIVTGDLADVGANLLVRLFRQDGIDLTPVYSDCGSMLYGDDQDAHAGGSGCGCSAAVLCGTLLNDMQAGKFKRLVFAGTGALMSPTSIQQGQPIAGVCHAVVIERRD
;
A
#
# COMPACT_ATOMS: atom_id res chain seq x y z
N MET A 1 -18.98 10.28 -9.28
CA MET A 1 -17.71 10.91 -9.72
C MET A 1 -16.92 9.87 -10.50
N PRO A 2 -16.32 10.17 -11.67
CA PRO A 2 -15.53 9.17 -12.38
C PRO A 2 -14.25 8.86 -11.57
N MET A 3 -13.99 7.58 -11.27
CA MET A 3 -12.74 7.12 -10.65
C MET A 3 -11.57 7.52 -11.55
N ARG A 4 -10.66 8.37 -11.05
CA ARG A 4 -9.37 8.61 -11.70
C ARG A 4 -8.35 7.65 -11.08
N PRO A 5 -7.77 6.71 -11.83
CA PRO A 5 -6.69 5.89 -11.31
C PRO A 5 -5.43 6.75 -11.15
N HIS A 6 -4.80 6.70 -9.97
CA HIS A 6 -3.52 7.36 -9.70
C HIS A 6 -2.38 6.34 -9.77
N ARG A 7 -1.32 6.68 -10.51
CA ARG A 7 -0.11 5.86 -10.69
C ARG A 7 1.13 6.72 -10.49
N ILE A 8 2.03 6.30 -9.61
CA ILE A 8 3.36 6.88 -9.48
C ILE A 8 4.42 5.77 -9.47
N ILE A 9 5.54 6.04 -10.13
CA ILE A 9 6.73 5.20 -10.16
C ILE A 9 7.84 5.98 -9.44
N SER A 10 8.42 5.41 -8.39
CA SER A 10 9.54 5.99 -7.66
C SER A 10 10.78 5.11 -7.77
N LYS A 11 11.94 5.70 -8.02
CA LYS A 11 13.21 4.98 -8.08
C LYS A 11 13.93 5.08 -6.73
N SER A 12 14.30 3.95 -6.13
CA SER A 12 15.25 3.95 -5.00
C SER A 12 16.67 4.06 -5.53
N THR A 13 17.55 4.80 -4.87
CA THR A 13 18.98 4.96 -5.24
C THR A 13 19.91 4.04 -4.45
N GLU A 14 19.40 3.31 -3.47
CA GLU A 14 20.19 2.41 -2.61
C GLU A 14 20.06 0.95 -3.07
N ARG A 15 21.10 0.12 -2.86
CA ARG A 15 21.02 -1.32 -3.08
C ARG A 15 20.04 -1.92 -2.06
N PRO A 16 18.84 -2.36 -2.46
CA PRO A 16 17.87 -2.78 -1.47
C PRO A 16 18.23 -4.16 -0.96
N HIS A 17 18.26 -4.34 0.36
CA HIS A 17 18.26 -5.66 0.99
C HIS A 17 16.86 -6.30 0.98
N SER A 18 15.82 -5.56 0.55
CA SER A 18 14.47 -6.06 0.35
C SER A 18 13.71 -5.25 -0.73
N PRO A 19 12.76 -5.86 -1.45
CA PRO A 19 11.89 -5.16 -2.40
C PRO A 19 10.83 -4.27 -1.73
N LYS A 20 10.64 -4.36 -0.40
CA LYS A 20 9.61 -3.62 0.34
C LYS A 20 9.99 -2.15 0.53
N THR A 21 11.24 -1.88 0.89
CA THR A 21 11.80 -0.54 1.10
C THR A 21 11.67 0.39 -0.13
N PRO A 22 11.96 -0.02 -1.37
CA PRO A 22 11.79 0.83 -2.55
C PRO A 22 10.32 1.10 -2.92
N SER A 23 9.36 0.30 -2.45
CA SER A 23 7.94 0.46 -2.76
C SER A 23 7.21 1.42 -1.80
N SER A 24 7.70 1.63 -0.57
CA SER A 24 7.09 2.59 0.37
C SER A 24 7.09 4.04 -0.13
N PRO A 25 8.17 4.57 -0.73
CA PRO A 25 8.14 5.91 -1.35
C PRO A 25 7.12 6.01 -2.49
N ALA A 26 6.95 4.97 -3.30
CA ALA A 26 5.94 4.95 -4.36
C ALA A 26 4.53 5.03 -3.77
N ALA A 27 4.26 4.24 -2.73
CA ALA A 27 2.98 4.27 -2.02
C ALA A 27 2.70 5.64 -1.39
N TYR A 28 3.71 6.21 -0.74
CA TYR A 28 3.65 7.54 -0.15
C TYR A 28 3.26 8.60 -1.17
N HIS A 29 3.98 8.67 -2.31
CA HIS A 29 3.67 9.64 -3.35
C HIS A 29 2.27 9.42 -3.92
N THR A 30 1.90 8.17 -4.27
CA THR A 30 0.59 7.88 -4.86
C THR A 30 -0.54 8.26 -3.92
N LEU A 31 -0.45 7.91 -2.64
CA LEU A 31 -1.46 8.23 -1.64
C LEU A 31 -1.53 9.73 -1.36
N ARG A 32 -0.39 10.42 -1.26
CA ARG A 32 -0.37 11.88 -1.05
C ARG A 32 -0.98 12.63 -2.22
N THR A 33 -0.62 12.24 -3.45
CA THR A 33 -1.21 12.82 -4.66
C THR A 33 -2.70 12.54 -4.74
N LEU A 34 -3.15 11.30 -4.48
CA LEU A 34 -4.57 10.95 -4.43
C LEU A 34 -5.34 11.83 -3.43
N MET A 35 -4.83 11.98 -2.21
CA MET A 35 -5.45 12.80 -1.17
C MET A 35 -5.54 14.27 -1.58
N ASN A 36 -4.45 14.84 -2.13
CA ASN A 36 -4.44 16.21 -2.62
C ASN A 36 -5.43 16.42 -3.78
N ASP A 37 -5.48 15.50 -4.74
CA ASP A 37 -6.36 15.60 -5.92
C ASP A 37 -7.85 15.47 -5.55
N LEU A 38 -8.14 14.77 -4.46
CA LEU A 38 -9.48 14.62 -3.89
C LEU A 38 -9.84 15.70 -2.85
N ASP A 39 -8.91 16.59 -2.53
CA ASP A 39 -9.00 17.52 -1.39
C ASP A 39 -9.44 16.82 -0.10
N ALA A 40 -8.82 15.68 0.19
CA ALA A 40 -9.19 14.77 1.27
C ALA A 40 -8.05 14.56 2.27
N LYS A 41 -8.42 14.29 3.51
CA LYS A 41 -7.56 13.86 4.61
C LYS A 41 -7.67 12.36 4.82
N PRO A 42 -6.70 11.72 5.49
CA PRO A 42 -6.79 10.29 5.80
C PRO A 42 -8.09 9.88 6.47
N CYS A 43 -8.59 10.69 7.40
CA CYS A 43 -9.83 10.45 8.15
C CYS A 43 -11.11 10.57 7.31
N ASP A 44 -11.04 11.07 6.08
CA ASP A 44 -12.18 11.08 5.15
C ASP A 44 -12.39 9.71 4.48
N PHE A 45 -11.50 8.75 4.76
CA PHE A 45 -11.61 7.35 4.38
C PHE A 45 -11.75 6.50 5.64
N ASP A 46 -12.61 5.48 5.60
CA ASP A 46 -12.74 4.55 6.71
C ASP A 46 -11.50 3.66 6.84
N ARG A 47 -10.88 3.34 5.70
CA ARG A 47 -9.67 2.50 5.60
C ARG A 47 -8.77 2.96 4.45
N ILE A 48 -7.46 2.93 4.69
CA ILE A 48 -6.41 3.06 3.68
C ILE A 48 -5.57 1.79 3.77
N VAL A 49 -5.54 0.99 2.71
CA VAL A 49 -4.86 -0.31 2.72
C VAL A 49 -3.83 -0.41 1.61
N THR A 50 -2.59 -0.76 1.95
CA THR A 50 -1.55 -1.11 0.96
C THR A 50 -1.48 -2.62 0.71
N GLY A 51 -0.96 -3.00 -0.46
CA GLY A 51 -1.04 -4.38 -0.94
C GLY A 51 0.01 -5.34 -0.35
N ASP A 52 1.28 -4.95 -0.26
CA ASP A 52 2.34 -5.91 0.08
C ASP A 52 3.62 -5.27 0.64
N LEU A 53 3.47 -4.12 1.30
CA LEU A 53 4.59 -3.46 1.97
C LEU A 53 5.04 -4.23 3.21
N ALA A 54 4.11 -4.95 3.84
CA ALA A 54 4.29 -5.70 5.08
C ALA A 54 4.88 -4.81 6.20
N ASP A 55 5.31 -5.36 7.33
CA ASP A 55 5.66 -4.53 8.51
C ASP A 55 6.77 -3.51 8.22
N VAL A 56 7.82 -3.92 7.51
CA VAL A 56 8.97 -3.05 7.20
C VAL A 56 8.55 -1.88 6.31
N GLY A 57 7.84 -2.16 5.22
CA GLY A 57 7.43 -1.14 4.27
C GLY A 57 6.29 -0.26 4.80
N ALA A 58 5.37 -0.84 5.57
CA ALA A 58 4.25 -0.14 6.21
C ALA A 58 4.75 0.86 7.24
N ASN A 59 5.71 0.46 8.10
CA ASN A 59 6.33 1.37 9.06
C ASN A 59 7.08 2.52 8.36
N LEU A 60 7.78 2.25 7.25
CA LEU A 60 8.42 3.30 6.46
C LEU A 60 7.40 4.27 5.86
N LEU A 61 6.29 3.76 5.32
CA LEU A 61 5.21 4.58 4.77
C LEU A 61 4.62 5.52 5.83
N VAL A 62 4.29 4.99 7.02
CA VAL A 62 3.78 5.78 8.15
C VAL A 62 4.78 6.86 8.56
N ARG A 63 6.08 6.54 8.60
CA ARG A 63 7.13 7.53 8.90
C ARG A 63 7.21 8.64 7.86
N LEU A 64 7.11 8.32 6.57
CA LEU A 64 7.12 9.32 5.49
C LEU A 64 5.95 10.30 5.62
N PHE A 65 4.74 9.81 5.88
CA PHE A 65 3.58 10.68 6.12
C PHE A 65 3.72 11.53 7.39
N ARG A 66 4.26 10.96 8.48
CA ARG A 66 4.51 11.72 9.71
C ARG A 66 5.52 12.86 9.53
N GLN A 67 6.50 12.70 8.64
CA GLN A 67 7.45 13.78 8.30
C GLN A 67 6.74 15.00 7.69
N ASP A 68 5.58 14.80 7.06
CA ASP A 68 4.74 15.88 6.54
C ASP A 68 3.63 16.32 7.49
N GLY A 69 3.65 15.85 8.74
CA GLY A 69 2.63 16.18 9.74
C GLY A 69 1.28 15.47 9.50
N ILE A 70 1.26 14.39 8.72
CA ILE A 70 0.05 13.60 8.46
C ILE A 70 0.12 12.28 9.24
N ASP A 71 -0.86 12.01 10.09
CA ASP A 71 -0.98 10.72 10.77
C ASP A 71 -1.92 9.78 10.02
N LEU A 72 -1.35 8.72 9.45
CA LEU A 72 -2.09 7.65 8.77
C LEU A 72 -2.61 6.57 9.73
N THR A 73 -2.00 6.43 10.91
CA THR A 73 -2.19 5.25 11.76
C THR A 73 -3.64 4.94 12.16
N PRO A 74 -4.57 5.91 12.31
CA PRO A 74 -5.95 5.60 12.68
C PRO A 74 -6.75 4.82 11.62
N VAL A 75 -6.34 4.90 10.35
CA VAL A 75 -7.10 4.34 9.22
C VAL A 75 -6.28 3.39 8.35
N TYR A 76 -4.97 3.27 8.61
CA TYR A 76 -4.03 2.56 7.76
C TYR A 76 -3.84 1.10 8.14
N SER A 77 -3.75 0.22 7.15
CA SER A 77 -3.35 -1.19 7.30
C SER A 77 -2.62 -1.67 6.04
N ASP A 78 -1.95 -2.82 6.12
CA ASP A 78 -1.30 -3.44 4.96
C ASP A 78 -1.74 -4.90 4.83
N CYS A 79 -2.08 -5.35 3.61
CA CYS A 79 -2.55 -6.71 3.39
C CYS A 79 -1.51 -7.76 3.81
N GLY A 80 -0.21 -7.48 3.64
CA GLY A 80 0.87 -8.36 4.08
C GLY A 80 0.90 -8.56 5.59
N SER A 81 0.47 -7.54 6.35
CA SER A 81 0.36 -7.61 7.81
C SER A 81 -0.95 -8.26 8.26
N MET A 82 -2.00 -8.24 7.41
CA MET A 82 -3.31 -8.82 7.72
C MET A 82 -3.44 -10.30 7.37
N LEU A 83 -2.62 -10.81 6.46
CA LEU A 83 -2.82 -12.13 5.84
C LEU A 83 -2.46 -13.30 6.78
N TYR A 84 -1.50 -13.11 7.67
CA TYR A 84 -1.00 -14.14 8.58
C TYR A 84 -1.27 -13.74 10.03
N GLY A 85 -1.58 -14.73 10.87
CA GLY A 85 -1.65 -14.54 12.32
C GLY A 85 -0.27 -14.54 12.97
N ASP A 86 -0.16 -13.97 14.17
CA ASP A 86 1.10 -13.82 14.91
C ASP A 86 1.82 -15.15 15.19
N ASP A 87 1.08 -16.26 15.27
CA ASP A 87 1.62 -17.60 15.51
C ASP A 87 2.22 -18.26 14.24
N GLN A 88 2.14 -17.60 13.09
CA GLN A 88 2.66 -18.09 11.81
C GLN A 88 3.99 -17.40 11.50
N ASP A 89 5.06 -18.17 11.25
CA ASP A 89 6.41 -17.65 10.95
C ASP A 89 6.47 -17.00 9.55
N ALA A 90 5.87 -15.82 9.43
CA ALA A 90 5.76 -15.05 8.19
C ALA A 90 6.85 -13.96 8.06
N HIS A 91 7.83 -13.94 8.98
CA HIS A 91 8.87 -12.91 9.08
C HIS A 91 8.32 -11.48 9.13
N ALA A 92 8.31 -10.76 7.99
CA ALA A 92 7.82 -9.38 7.91
C ALA A 92 6.35 -9.31 7.45
N GLY A 93 5.70 -10.45 7.19
CA GLY A 93 4.36 -10.57 6.62
C GLY A 93 4.36 -11.02 5.16
N GLY A 94 3.14 -11.16 4.61
CA GLY A 94 2.91 -11.57 3.22
C GLY A 94 3.42 -10.58 2.18
N SER A 95 3.77 -11.08 1.01
CA SER A 95 4.24 -10.25 -0.11
C SER A 95 3.79 -10.79 -1.46
N GLY A 96 3.70 -9.93 -2.47
CA GLY A 96 3.35 -10.29 -3.85
C GLY A 96 1.85 -10.17 -4.18
N CYS A 97 1.52 -10.36 -5.46
CA CYS A 97 0.19 -10.11 -6.01
C CYS A 97 -0.93 -10.98 -5.41
N GLY A 98 -0.60 -12.18 -4.93
CA GLY A 98 -1.58 -13.06 -4.27
C GLY A 98 -2.06 -12.51 -2.93
N CYS A 99 -1.20 -11.79 -2.20
CA CYS A 99 -1.50 -11.23 -0.89
C CYS A 99 -2.57 -10.13 -0.99
N SER A 100 -2.31 -9.16 -1.86
CA SER A 100 -3.21 -8.03 -2.09
C SER A 100 -4.56 -8.48 -2.65
N ALA A 101 -4.58 -9.46 -3.56
CA ALA A 101 -5.80 -10.05 -4.09
C ALA A 101 -6.59 -10.83 -3.02
N ALA A 102 -5.92 -11.67 -2.23
CA ALA A 102 -6.57 -12.49 -1.20
C ALA A 102 -7.24 -11.63 -0.12
N VAL A 103 -6.54 -10.61 0.39
CA VAL A 103 -7.08 -9.75 1.45
C VAL A 103 -8.19 -8.83 0.92
N LEU A 104 -8.04 -8.26 -0.28
CA LEU A 104 -9.07 -7.43 -0.88
C LEU A 104 -10.36 -8.21 -1.14
N CYS A 105 -10.27 -9.30 -1.91
CA CYS A 105 -11.42 -10.09 -2.33
C CYS A 105 -11.99 -10.97 -1.21
N GLY A 106 -11.17 -11.31 -0.21
CA GLY A 106 -11.57 -12.14 0.93
C GLY A 106 -12.17 -11.32 2.07
N THR A 107 -11.43 -10.40 2.65
CA THR A 107 -11.87 -9.72 3.88
C THR A 107 -12.47 -8.35 3.58
N LEU A 108 -11.75 -7.50 2.84
CA LEU A 108 -12.12 -6.09 2.74
C LEU A 108 -13.44 -5.88 2.01
N LEU A 109 -13.63 -6.47 0.83
CA LEU A 109 -14.87 -6.31 0.08
C LEU A 109 -16.08 -6.93 0.80
N ASN A 110 -15.89 -8.05 1.50
CA ASN A 110 -16.95 -8.67 2.30
C ASN A 110 -17.33 -7.80 3.51
N ASP A 111 -16.37 -7.17 4.18
CA ASP A 111 -16.63 -6.24 5.27
C ASP A 111 -17.34 -4.97 4.80
N MET A 112 -17.02 -4.48 3.59
CA MET A 112 -17.77 -3.40 2.94
C MET A 112 -19.20 -3.82 2.66
N GLN A 113 -19.42 -4.99 2.05
CA GLN A 113 -20.77 -5.51 1.79
C GLN A 113 -21.59 -5.64 3.07
N ALA A 114 -20.97 -6.12 4.15
CA ALA A 114 -21.58 -6.20 5.48
C ALA A 114 -21.80 -4.83 6.16
N GLY A 115 -21.25 -3.74 5.60
CA GLY A 115 -21.44 -2.38 6.08
C GLY A 115 -20.58 -1.95 7.25
N LYS A 116 -19.48 -2.65 7.51
CA LYS A 116 -18.50 -2.25 8.53
C LYS A 116 -17.80 -0.94 8.18
N PHE A 117 -17.64 -0.67 6.88
CA PHE A 117 -17.13 0.58 6.34
C PHE A 117 -17.64 0.81 4.92
N LYS A 118 -17.53 2.04 4.43
CA LYS A 118 -18.10 2.48 3.15
C LYS A 118 -17.07 2.97 2.15
N ARG A 119 -15.96 3.57 2.61
CA ARG A 119 -14.98 4.24 1.76
C ARG A 119 -13.56 3.73 2.02
N LEU A 120 -13.03 2.97 1.06
CA LEU A 120 -11.73 2.31 1.14
C LEU A 120 -10.79 2.89 0.08
N VAL A 121 -9.58 3.30 0.48
CA VAL A 121 -8.45 3.45 -0.44
C VAL A 121 -7.69 2.14 -0.47
N PHE A 122 -7.55 1.54 -1.66
CA PHE A 122 -6.72 0.35 -1.85
C PHE A 122 -5.54 0.69 -2.76
N ALA A 123 -4.33 0.51 -2.25
CA ALA A 123 -3.07 0.90 -2.89
C ALA A 123 -2.19 -0.33 -3.16
N GLY A 124 -2.26 -0.85 -4.40
CA GLY A 124 -1.41 -1.95 -4.85
C GLY A 124 0.02 -1.49 -5.09
N THR A 125 0.96 -2.08 -4.37
CA THR A 125 2.40 -1.82 -4.47
C THR A 125 3.12 -2.90 -5.28
N GLY A 126 4.27 -2.55 -5.82
CA GLY A 126 5.13 -3.50 -6.53
C GLY A 126 6.56 -3.02 -6.63
N ALA A 127 7.48 -3.98 -6.79
CA ALA A 127 8.89 -3.75 -7.03
C ALA A 127 9.26 -4.24 -8.42
N LEU A 128 9.74 -3.34 -9.27
CA LEU A 128 10.14 -3.61 -10.65
C LEU A 128 11.63 -4.01 -10.64
N MET A 129 11.88 -5.31 -10.74
CA MET A 129 13.22 -5.90 -10.76
C MET A 129 13.28 -7.16 -11.64
N SER A 130 14.49 -7.53 -12.06
CA SER A 130 14.77 -8.82 -12.69
C SER A 130 16.08 -9.41 -12.13
N PRO A 131 16.32 -10.72 -12.24
CA PRO A 131 17.59 -11.32 -11.83
C PRO A 131 18.80 -10.60 -12.45
N THR A 132 18.71 -10.27 -13.75
CA THR A 132 19.75 -9.55 -14.48
C THR A 132 19.99 -8.15 -13.93
N SER A 133 18.93 -7.38 -13.65
CA SER A 133 19.09 -6.01 -13.14
C SER A 133 19.77 -6.01 -11.77
N ILE A 134 19.39 -6.95 -10.89
CA ILE A 134 20.00 -7.09 -9.57
C ILE A 134 21.47 -7.51 -9.68
N GLN A 135 21.79 -8.49 -10.53
CA GLN A 135 23.17 -8.94 -10.73
C GLN A 135 24.07 -7.84 -11.31
N GLN A 136 23.51 -6.93 -12.11
CA GLN A 136 24.20 -5.75 -12.63
C GLN A 136 24.26 -4.58 -11.63
N GLY A 137 23.78 -4.76 -10.40
CA GLY A 137 23.77 -3.72 -9.37
C GLY A 137 22.83 -2.55 -9.68
N GLN A 138 21.82 -2.75 -10.54
CA GLN A 138 20.82 -1.73 -10.84
C GLN A 138 19.89 -1.51 -9.63
N PRO A 139 19.43 -0.28 -9.39
CA PRO A 139 18.43 0.01 -8.37
C PRO A 139 17.07 -0.64 -8.67
N ILE A 140 16.31 -0.94 -7.62
CA ILE A 140 14.92 -1.41 -7.73
C ILE A 140 13.98 -0.20 -7.79
N ALA A 141 13.11 -0.17 -8.80
CA ALA A 141 12.06 0.84 -8.88
C ALA A 141 10.78 0.34 -8.20
N GLY A 142 10.20 1.15 -7.32
CA GLY A 142 8.88 0.92 -6.75
C GLY A 142 7.77 1.50 -7.63
N VAL A 143 6.61 0.86 -7.65
CA VAL A 143 5.40 1.38 -8.29
C VAL A 143 4.22 1.22 -7.33
N CYS A 144 3.30 2.19 -7.35
CA CYS A 144 2.05 2.10 -6.61
C CYS A 144 0.88 2.61 -7.44
N HIS A 145 -0.21 1.85 -7.43
CA HIS A 145 -1.49 2.18 -8.03
C HIS A 145 -2.57 2.22 -6.95
N ALA A 146 -3.35 3.30 -6.90
CA ALA A 146 -4.43 3.42 -5.92
C ALA A 146 -5.80 3.54 -6.59
N VAL A 147 -6.79 2.92 -5.95
CA VAL A 147 -8.22 3.02 -6.28
C VAL A 147 -9.01 3.35 -5.03
N VAL A 148 -10.08 4.15 -5.20
CA VAL A 148 -11.06 4.42 -4.14
C VAL A 148 -12.28 3.56 -4.43
N ILE A 149 -12.64 2.69 -3.48
CA ILE A 149 -13.79 1.81 -3.55
C ILE A 149 -14.83 2.34 -2.57
N GLU A 150 -16.03 2.59 -3.09
CA GLU A 150 -17.14 3.14 -2.32
C GLU A 150 -18.33 2.19 -2.40
N ARG A 151 -18.90 1.85 -1.24
CA ARG A 151 -20.15 1.10 -1.17
C ARG A 151 -21.30 2.02 -1.58
N ARG A 152 -22.11 1.59 -2.54
CA ARG A 152 -23.39 2.23 -2.84
C ARG A 152 -24.42 1.76 -1.81
N ASP A 153 -25.18 2.71 -1.27
CA ASP A 153 -26.32 2.40 -0.40
C ASP A 153 -27.45 1.71 -1.19
#